data_AF-A0A9P6EZK4-F1
#
_entry.id   AF-A0A9P6EZK4-F1
#
_cell.length_a   1.000
_cell.length_b   1.000
_cell.length_c   1.000
_cell.angle_alpha   90.00
_cell.angle_beta   90.00
_cell.angle_gamma   90.00
#
_symmetry.space_group_name_H-M   'P 1'
#
loop_
_entity.id
_entity.type
_entity.pdbx_description
1 polymer ?
#
loop_
_entity_poly.entity_id
_entity_poly.type
_entity_poly.pdbx_seq_one_letter_code
_entity_poly.pdbx_strand_id
1 'polypeptide(L)'
;VLELIEQQLSSAETCSTILLVGGFGSSDYLLARTRERFSSQVEQIFVPPRPELAVVRGAVYAGLNPKAVTARISRRWYGITTTESFREGIDPESSRRNYSTGSKCVDRFSLMVKRGQRLEVGECVEFNGLLNKEQHSDAVTIPIFAFDGNDNPPDYTTSSGMFELAKLRFENPFSSTDDFE
;
A
#
# COMPACT_ATOMS: atom_id res chain seq x y z
N VAL A 1 12.98 -19.21 6.35
CA VAL A 1 11.81 -18.97 7.23
C VAL A 1 12.20 -18.37 8.55
N LEU A 2 13.14 -18.96 9.33
CA LEU A 2 13.55 -18.39 10.62
C LEU A 2 14.09 -16.94 10.48
N GLU A 3 14.92 -16.67 9.46
CA GLU A 3 15.39 -15.30 9.17
C GLU A 3 14.25 -14.32 8.87
N LEU A 4 13.19 -14.78 8.19
CA LEU A 4 12.02 -13.95 7.92
C LEU A 4 11.24 -13.65 9.20
N ILE A 5 11.12 -14.63 10.10
CA ILE A 5 10.50 -14.43 11.42
C ILE A 5 11.30 -13.39 12.21
N GLU A 6 12.63 -13.52 12.23
CA GLU A 6 13.53 -12.58 12.91
C GLU A 6 13.39 -11.15 12.37
N GLN A 7 13.33 -10.98 11.05
CA GLN A 7 13.08 -9.67 10.42
C GLN A 7 11.71 -9.08 10.79
N GLN A 8 10.67 -9.91 10.93
CA GLN A 8 9.35 -9.42 11.36
C GLN A 8 9.36 -9.06 12.85
N LEU A 9 10.02 -9.85 13.69
CA LEU A 9 10.15 -9.57 15.12
C LEU A 9 10.95 -8.29 15.37
N SER A 10 11.99 -8.01 14.59
CA SER A 10 12.75 -6.75 14.72
C SER A 10 11.97 -5.52 14.23
N SER A 11 10.98 -5.71 13.36
CA SER A 11 10.13 -4.64 12.83
C SER A 11 8.87 -4.40 13.69
N ALA A 12 8.54 -5.32 14.58
CA ALA A 12 7.38 -5.23 15.47
C ALA A 12 7.80 -4.70 16.84
N GLU A 13 6.99 -3.83 17.45
CA GLU A 13 7.26 -3.34 18.82
C GLU A 13 7.15 -4.46 19.86
N THR A 14 6.14 -5.33 19.72
CA THR A 14 5.90 -6.48 20.61
C THR A 14 5.29 -7.65 19.84
N CYS A 15 5.62 -8.88 20.25
CA CYS A 15 5.02 -10.09 19.71
C CYS A 15 4.80 -11.11 20.84
N SER A 16 3.54 -11.37 21.18
CA SER A 16 3.18 -12.34 22.23
C SER A 16 3.04 -13.77 21.70
N THR A 17 2.76 -13.95 20.41
CA THR A 17 2.41 -15.27 19.86
C THR A 17 2.86 -15.45 18.42
N ILE A 18 3.48 -16.60 18.14
CA ILE A 18 3.72 -17.15 16.79
C ILE A 18 2.82 -18.37 16.59
N LEU A 19 1.97 -18.31 15.56
CA LEU A 19 1.11 -19.41 15.11
C LEU A 19 1.66 -20.00 13.81
N LEU A 20 2.02 -21.27 13.82
CA LEU A 20 2.48 -21.98 12.63
C LEU A 20 1.28 -22.63 11.92
N VAL A 21 0.94 -22.17 10.73
CA VAL A 21 -0.25 -22.61 9.97
C VAL A 21 0.11 -23.14 8.57
N GLY A 22 -0.81 -23.86 7.94
CA GLY A 22 -0.62 -24.50 6.64
C GLY A 22 0.15 -25.82 6.73
N GLY A 23 0.28 -26.51 5.59
CA GLY A 23 0.92 -27.83 5.53
C GLY A 23 2.42 -27.82 5.89
N PHE A 24 3.13 -26.72 5.62
CA PHE A 24 4.51 -26.57 6.11
C PHE A 24 4.57 -26.18 7.59
N GLY A 25 3.59 -25.39 8.06
CA GLY A 25 3.44 -25.00 9.47
C GLY A 25 3.16 -26.18 10.40
N SER A 26 2.62 -27.28 9.89
CA SER A 26 2.40 -28.52 10.66
C SER A 26 3.67 -29.37 10.85
N SER A 27 4.84 -28.91 10.41
CA SER A 27 6.10 -29.62 10.59
C SER A 27 6.60 -29.51 12.04
N ASP A 28 6.79 -30.66 12.69
CA ASP A 28 7.41 -30.73 14.02
C ASP A 28 8.83 -30.14 14.02
N TYR A 29 9.57 -30.33 12.93
CA TYR A 29 10.90 -29.75 12.77
C TYR A 29 10.85 -28.22 12.75
N LEU A 30 9.92 -27.63 11.99
CA LEU A 30 9.76 -26.17 11.95
C LEU A 30 9.36 -25.63 13.33
N LEU A 31 8.44 -26.30 14.03
CA LEU A 31 8.05 -25.92 15.38
C LEU A 31 9.24 -25.96 16.35
N ALA A 32 10.02 -27.05 16.33
CA ALA A 32 11.20 -27.20 17.18
C ALA A 32 12.22 -26.08 16.93
N ARG A 33 12.56 -25.82 15.66
CA ARG A 33 13.52 -24.76 15.28
C ARG A 33 13.02 -23.36 15.60
N THR A 34 11.72 -23.11 15.45
CA THR A 34 11.11 -21.81 15.80
C THR A 34 11.15 -21.60 17.31
N ARG A 35 10.82 -22.62 18.11
CA ARG A 35 10.92 -22.57 19.57
C ARG A 35 12.35 -22.36 20.05
N GLU A 36 13.29 -23.15 19.54
CA GLU A 36 14.71 -23.04 19.90
C GLU A 36 15.24 -21.62 19.68
N ARG A 37 14.86 -20.96 18.59
CA ARG A 37 15.35 -19.63 18.26
C ARG A 37 14.61 -18.48 18.94
N PHE A 38 13.29 -18.60 19.17
CA PHE A 38 12.45 -17.45 19.53
C PHE A 38 11.73 -17.55 20.88
N SER A 39 11.83 -18.66 21.62
CA SER A 39 11.11 -18.80 22.92
C SER A 39 11.58 -17.82 24.02
N SER A 40 12.75 -17.20 23.85
CA SER A 40 13.22 -16.13 24.76
C SER A 40 12.60 -14.76 24.45
N GLN A 41 12.06 -14.58 23.24
CA GLN A 41 11.51 -13.31 22.75
C GLN A 41 9.98 -13.33 22.68
N VAL A 42 9.39 -14.50 22.44
CA VAL A 42 7.95 -14.69 22.23
C VAL A 42 7.41 -15.70 23.23
N GLU A 43 6.36 -15.31 23.94
CA GLU A 43 5.76 -16.12 25.02
C GLU A 43 5.14 -17.43 24.50
N GLN A 44 4.43 -17.37 23.38
CA GLN A 44 3.66 -18.51 22.86
C GLN A 44 4.07 -18.87 21.43
N ILE A 45 4.51 -20.11 21.22
CA ILE A 45 4.85 -20.65 19.89
C ILE A 45 4.23 -22.03 19.73
N PHE A 46 3.22 -22.14 18.86
CA PHE A 46 2.49 -23.39 18.67
C PHE A 46 1.83 -23.53 17.29
N VAL A 47 1.41 -24.77 17.01
CA VAL A 47 0.61 -25.16 15.84
C VAL A 47 -0.85 -25.28 16.31
N PRO A 48 -1.81 -24.52 15.74
CA PRO A 48 -3.21 -24.63 16.13
C PRO A 48 -3.83 -25.94 15.61
N PRO A 49 -4.97 -26.39 16.16
CA PRO A 49 -5.66 -27.58 15.66
C PRO A 49 -6.07 -27.43 14.18
N ARG A 50 -5.77 -28.44 13.37
CA ARG A 50 -5.97 -28.44 11.91
C ARG A 50 -5.28 -27.23 11.24
N PRO A 51 -3.95 -27.10 11.36
CA PRO A 51 -3.21 -25.97 10.82
C PRO A 51 -3.41 -25.79 9.31
N GLU A 52 -3.65 -26.88 8.58
CA GLU A 52 -3.97 -26.90 7.15
C GLU A 52 -5.29 -26.19 6.80
N LEU A 53 -6.24 -26.10 7.75
CA LEU A 53 -7.52 -25.42 7.59
C LEU A 53 -7.56 -24.02 8.22
N ALA A 54 -6.54 -23.62 8.98
CA ALA A 54 -6.58 -22.41 9.81
C ALA A 54 -6.88 -21.14 8.97
N VAL A 55 -6.26 -21.01 7.80
CA VAL A 55 -6.46 -19.85 6.91
C VAL A 55 -7.88 -19.80 6.35
N VAL A 56 -8.39 -20.92 5.82
CA VAL A 56 -9.75 -20.99 5.23
C VAL A 56 -10.81 -20.77 6.31
N ARG A 57 -10.63 -21.35 7.51
CA ARG A 57 -11.51 -21.11 8.65
C ARG A 57 -11.52 -19.64 9.05
N GLY A 58 -10.34 -19.02 9.14
CA GLY A 58 -10.22 -17.58 9.42
C GLY A 58 -10.95 -16.73 8.37
N ALA A 59 -10.86 -17.08 7.09
CA ALA A 59 -11.58 -16.39 6.02
C ALA A 59 -13.11 -16.52 6.16
N VAL A 60 -13.61 -17.71 6.52
CA VAL A 60 -15.04 -17.90 6.80
C VAL A 60 -15.49 -17.04 7.98
N TYR A 61 -14.72 -17.02 9.08
CA TYR A 61 -15.04 -16.16 10.23
C TYR A 61 -15.03 -14.67 9.86
N ALA A 62 -14.06 -14.21 9.05
CA ALA A 62 -14.00 -12.84 8.58
C ALA A 62 -15.19 -12.49 7.67
N GLY A 63 -15.67 -13.43 6.85
CA GLY A 63 -16.86 -13.23 6.03
C GLY A 63 -18.16 -13.18 6.86
N LEU A 64 -18.25 -14.01 7.90
CA LEU A 64 -19.39 -14.03 8.83
C LEU A 64 -19.42 -12.80 9.75
N ASN A 65 -18.26 -12.29 10.13
CA ASN A 65 -18.12 -11.08 10.92
C ASN A 65 -17.04 -10.16 10.32
N PRO A 66 -17.41 -9.30 9.35
CA PRO A 66 -16.47 -8.38 8.71
C PRO A 66 -15.79 -7.40 9.69
N LYS A 67 -16.39 -7.17 10.87
CA LYS A 67 -15.85 -6.31 11.92
C LYS A 67 -14.80 -6.99 12.80
N ALA A 68 -14.56 -8.29 12.61
CA ALA A 68 -13.55 -9.02 13.37
C ALA A 68 -12.12 -8.53 13.10
N VAL A 69 -11.86 -8.02 11.89
CA VAL A 69 -10.60 -7.37 11.53
C VAL A 69 -10.83 -5.87 11.63
N THR A 70 -10.19 -5.21 12.59
CA THR A 70 -10.35 -3.75 12.80
C THR A 70 -9.39 -2.94 11.95
N ALA A 71 -8.20 -3.47 11.65
CA ALA A 71 -7.20 -2.77 10.86
C ALA A 71 -6.29 -3.73 10.10
N ARG A 72 -5.52 -3.17 9.18
CA ARG A 72 -4.48 -3.86 8.42
C ARG A 72 -3.21 -3.02 8.41
N ILE A 73 -2.06 -3.69 8.36
CA ILE A 73 -0.78 -3.02 8.14
C ILE A 73 -0.51 -3.00 6.64
N SER A 74 -0.27 -1.81 6.10
CA SER A 74 0.05 -1.63 4.69
C SER A 74 1.38 -2.32 4.36
N ARG A 75 1.36 -3.25 3.41
CA ARG A 75 2.57 -3.96 2.96
C ARG A 75 3.50 -3.07 2.12
N ARG A 76 2.94 -2.07 1.43
CA ARG A 76 3.62 -1.27 0.41
C ARG A 76 3.39 0.22 0.65
N TRP A 77 4.17 1.04 -0.02
CA TRP A 77 3.84 2.45 -0.16
C TRP A 77 2.79 2.58 -1.26
N TYR A 78 1.75 3.37 -1.02
CA TYR A 78 0.75 3.69 -2.03
C TYR A 78 0.63 5.18 -2.21
N GLY A 79 0.39 5.61 -3.44
CA GLY A 79 0.23 7.01 -3.77
C GLY A 79 -0.37 7.18 -5.15
N ILE A 80 -0.40 8.40 -5.61
CA ILE A 80 -0.93 8.77 -6.92
C ILE A 80 0.07 9.63 -7.67
N THR A 81 -0.10 9.72 -8.98
CA THR A 81 0.65 10.69 -9.78
C THR A 81 0.03 12.07 -9.65
N THR A 82 0.85 13.08 -9.33
CA THR A 82 0.44 14.49 -9.27
C THR A 82 1.17 15.32 -10.32
N THR A 83 0.48 16.38 -10.76
CA THR A 83 1.08 17.43 -11.58
C THR A 83 1.39 18.63 -10.72
N GLU A 84 2.67 18.94 -10.55
CA GLU A 84 3.15 20.02 -9.69
C GLU A 84 4.05 20.99 -10.45
N SER A 85 4.38 22.14 -9.85
CA SER A 85 5.34 23.08 -10.46
C SER A 85 6.69 22.42 -10.72
N PHE A 86 7.20 22.63 -11.94
CA PHE A 86 8.48 22.08 -12.37
C PHE A 86 9.63 22.76 -11.62
N ARG A 87 10.55 21.95 -11.08
CA ARG A 87 11.72 22.36 -10.32
C ARG A 87 12.94 22.32 -11.22
N GLU A 88 13.39 23.49 -11.65
CA GLU A 88 14.57 23.63 -12.51
C GLU A 88 15.81 22.98 -11.88
N GLY A 89 16.52 22.18 -12.67
CA GLY A 89 17.73 21.46 -12.24
C GLY A 89 17.50 20.26 -11.31
N ILE A 90 16.26 19.97 -10.91
CA ILE A 90 15.90 18.83 -10.05
C ILE A 90 15.02 17.83 -10.81
N ASP A 91 13.96 18.33 -11.45
CA ASP A 91 13.03 17.47 -12.17
C ASP A 91 13.61 17.04 -13.54
N PRO A 92 13.40 15.79 -13.97
CA PRO A 92 13.79 15.35 -15.30
C PRO A 92 13.01 16.13 -16.38
N GLU A 93 13.71 16.62 -17.40
CA GLU A 93 13.09 17.37 -18.50
C GLU A 93 12.00 16.55 -19.23
N SER A 94 12.13 15.22 -19.25
CA SER A 94 11.12 14.31 -19.81
C SER A 94 9.73 14.44 -19.15
N SER A 95 9.70 14.82 -17.87
CA SER A 95 8.48 15.02 -17.08
C SER A 95 7.86 16.42 -17.24
N ARG A 96 8.54 17.33 -17.96
CA ARG A 96 8.11 18.71 -18.13
C ARG A 96 6.95 18.83 -19.11
N ARG A 97 5.95 19.61 -18.74
CA ARG A 97 4.85 20.05 -19.60
C ARG A 97 4.56 21.53 -19.36
N ASN A 98 4.37 22.27 -20.44
CA ASN A 98 4.08 23.71 -20.36
C ASN A 98 2.57 23.93 -20.42
N TYR A 99 2.05 24.67 -19.46
CA TYR A 99 0.66 25.12 -19.37
C TYR A 99 0.62 26.65 -19.34
N SER A 100 -0.56 27.25 -19.47
CA SER A 100 -0.71 28.72 -19.33
C SER A 100 -0.22 29.22 -17.96
N THR A 101 -0.32 28.37 -16.94
CA THR A 101 0.12 28.65 -15.55
C THR A 101 1.61 28.40 -15.31
N GLY A 102 2.37 28.03 -16.33
CA GLY A 102 3.81 27.75 -16.28
C GLY A 102 4.18 26.29 -16.53
N SER A 103 5.47 25.97 -16.39
CA SER A 103 5.98 24.60 -16.52
C SER A 103 5.61 23.75 -15.30
N LYS A 104 5.10 22.54 -15.56
CA LYS A 104 4.73 21.55 -14.55
C LYS A 104 5.47 20.21 -14.78
N CYS A 105 5.73 19.49 -13.70
CA CYS A 105 6.18 18.09 -13.70
C CYS A 105 4.93 17.20 -13.60
N VAL A 106 4.70 16.29 -14.56
CA VAL A 106 3.48 15.46 -14.61
C VAL A 106 3.60 14.07 -14.00
N ASP A 107 4.79 13.68 -13.54
CA ASP A 107 5.09 12.30 -13.11
C ASP A 107 5.40 12.18 -11.61
N ARG A 108 5.14 13.22 -10.82
CA ARG A 108 5.50 13.26 -9.40
C ARG A 108 4.67 12.26 -8.60
N PHE A 109 5.33 11.52 -7.72
CA PHE A 109 4.67 10.59 -6.82
C PHE A 109 4.26 11.31 -5.54
N SER A 110 2.94 11.39 -5.30
CA SER A 110 2.39 11.89 -4.05
C SER A 110 2.02 10.72 -3.16
N LEU A 111 2.76 10.57 -2.05
CA LEU A 111 2.59 9.49 -1.09
C LEU A 111 1.30 9.66 -0.29
N MET A 112 0.48 8.61 -0.25
CA MET A 112 -0.80 8.59 0.46
C MET A 112 -0.80 7.63 1.64
N VAL A 113 -0.24 6.43 1.46
CA VAL A 113 -0.15 5.39 2.49
C VAL A 113 1.29 4.94 2.60
N LYS A 114 1.84 4.99 3.82
CA LYS A 114 3.20 4.50 4.09
C LYS A 114 3.23 2.99 4.20
N ARG A 115 4.36 2.39 3.84
CA ARG A 115 4.64 1.00 4.22
C ARG A 115 4.67 0.89 5.75
N GLY A 116 4.06 -0.16 6.29
CA GLY A 116 3.94 -0.34 7.73
C GLY A 116 2.84 0.50 8.39
N GLN A 117 2.15 1.37 7.65
CA GLN A 117 1.05 2.16 8.20
C GLN A 117 -0.11 1.23 8.60
N ARG A 118 -0.59 1.41 9.83
CA ARG A 118 -1.84 0.81 10.30
C ARG A 118 -3.01 1.60 9.69
N LEU A 119 -3.87 0.89 8.98
CA LEU A 119 -5.09 1.41 8.35
C LEU A 119 -6.30 0.73 8.99
N GLU A 120 -7.18 1.52 9.60
CA GLU A 120 -8.43 1.01 10.16
C GLU A 120 -9.42 0.66 9.03
N VAL A 121 -10.28 -0.32 9.26
CA VAL A 121 -11.29 -0.72 8.28
C VAL A 121 -12.32 0.41 8.13
N GLY A 122 -12.47 0.91 6.90
CA GLY A 122 -13.33 2.04 6.59
C GLY A 122 -12.65 3.40 6.73
N GLU A 123 -11.37 3.44 7.08
CA GLU A 123 -10.58 4.68 7.04
C GLU A 123 -10.48 5.20 5.60
N CYS A 124 -10.77 6.49 5.43
CA CYS A 124 -10.60 7.21 4.17
C CYS A 124 -9.27 7.96 4.18
N VAL A 125 -8.44 7.70 3.17
CA VAL A 125 -7.22 8.49 2.93
C VAL A 125 -7.58 9.63 1.99
N GLU A 126 -7.46 10.85 2.48
CA GLU A 126 -7.83 12.06 1.75
C GLU A 126 -6.65 12.61 0.94
N PHE A 127 -6.96 13.04 -0.29
CA PHE A 127 -6.03 13.78 -1.14
C PHE A 127 -6.69 15.08 -1.58
N ASN A 128 -6.01 16.20 -1.31
CA ASN A 128 -6.43 17.51 -1.78
C ASN A 128 -5.53 17.93 -2.94
N GLY A 129 -6.11 17.99 -4.14
CA GLY A 129 -5.42 18.41 -5.35
C GLY A 129 -6.27 19.39 -6.14
N LEU A 130 -5.60 20.17 -6.99
CA LEU A 130 -6.26 21.01 -7.98
C LEU A 130 -6.37 20.26 -9.30
N LEU A 131 -7.55 20.29 -9.89
CA LEU A 131 -7.79 19.78 -11.23
C LEU A 131 -7.47 20.89 -12.24
N ASN A 132 -6.75 20.53 -13.31
CA ASN A 132 -6.42 21.48 -14.37
C ASN A 132 -7.65 21.69 -15.26
N LYS A 133 -8.22 22.90 -15.22
CA LYS A 133 -9.39 23.27 -16.05
C LYS A 133 -9.13 23.15 -17.56
N GLU A 134 -7.86 23.21 -17.98
CA GLU A 134 -7.44 23.02 -19.38
C GLU A 134 -7.53 21.55 -19.85
N GLN A 135 -7.85 20.60 -18.95
CA GLN A 135 -8.14 19.23 -19.35
C GLN A 135 -9.54 19.16 -19.96
N HIS A 136 -9.62 19.19 -21.29
CA HIS A 136 -10.83 19.05 -22.09
C HIS A 136 -11.37 17.60 -22.18
N SER A 137 -11.04 16.75 -21.21
CA SER A 137 -11.52 15.35 -21.17
C SER A 137 -12.82 15.28 -20.38
N ASP A 138 -13.80 14.49 -20.84
CA ASP A 138 -15.06 14.26 -20.12
C ASP A 138 -14.87 13.50 -18.79
N ALA A 139 -13.69 12.90 -18.61
CA ALA A 139 -13.33 12.20 -17.38
C ALA A 139 -11.91 12.51 -16.93
N VAL A 140 -11.74 12.63 -15.61
CA VAL A 140 -10.44 12.70 -14.94
C VAL A 140 -10.04 11.29 -14.52
N THR A 141 -8.81 10.91 -14.84
CA THR A 141 -8.26 9.60 -14.44
C THR A 141 -7.05 9.81 -13.53
N ILE A 142 -7.09 9.21 -12.35
CA ILE A 142 -6.01 9.26 -11.35
C ILE A 142 -5.41 7.85 -11.22
N PRO A 143 -4.20 7.61 -11.72
CA PRO A 143 -3.53 6.34 -11.53
C PRO A 143 -3.02 6.20 -10.09
N ILE A 144 -3.31 5.06 -9.47
CA ILE A 144 -2.78 4.65 -8.17
C ILE A 144 -1.50 3.86 -8.42
N PHE A 145 -0.42 4.25 -7.77
CA PHE A 145 0.88 3.59 -7.81
C PHE A 145 1.20 2.91 -6.48
N ALA A 146 2.00 1.85 -6.56
CA ALA A 146 2.65 1.26 -5.40
C ALA A 146 4.17 1.11 -5.60
N PHE A 147 4.86 1.11 -4.47
CA PHE A 147 6.28 0.82 -4.36
C PHE A 147 6.49 -0.28 -3.32
N ASP A 148 7.24 -1.33 -3.70
CA ASP A 148 7.50 -2.51 -2.84
C ASP A 148 8.91 -2.46 -2.19
N GLY A 149 9.62 -1.33 -2.30
CA GLY A 149 10.92 -1.15 -1.65
C GLY A 149 10.81 -1.00 -0.13
N ASN A 150 11.90 -1.35 0.56
CA ASN A 150 12.01 -1.21 2.02
C ASN A 150 12.35 0.24 2.43
N ASP A 151 13.02 0.98 1.55
CA ASP A 151 13.39 2.38 1.76
C ASP A 151 12.24 3.33 1.40
N ASN A 152 12.49 4.64 1.54
CA ASN A 152 11.56 5.67 1.09
C ASN A 152 11.24 5.53 -0.40
N PRO A 153 9.99 5.81 -0.81
CA PRO A 153 9.60 5.73 -2.20
C PRO A 153 10.33 6.79 -3.04
N PRO A 154 10.66 6.50 -4.31
CA PRO A 154 11.15 7.50 -5.24
C PRO A 154 10.19 8.69 -5.42
N ASP A 155 10.73 9.85 -5.78
CA ASP A 155 9.97 11.08 -6.05
C ASP A 155 9.07 10.98 -7.30
N TYR A 156 9.34 10.04 -8.20
CA TYR A 156 8.69 9.95 -9.51
C TYR A 156 8.10 8.58 -9.76
N THR A 157 6.89 8.57 -10.34
CA THR A 157 6.16 7.34 -10.70
C THR A 157 6.78 6.55 -11.86
N THR A 158 7.67 7.18 -12.62
CA THR A 158 8.47 6.55 -13.68
C THR A 158 9.74 5.87 -13.16
N SER A 159 10.03 5.98 -11.85
CA SER A 159 11.23 5.40 -11.24
C SER A 159 11.15 3.88 -11.18
N SER A 160 12.31 3.22 -11.19
CA SER A 160 12.41 1.77 -11.02
C SER A 160 11.76 1.32 -9.71
N GLY A 161 10.99 0.22 -9.77
CA GLY A 161 10.26 -0.34 -8.62
C GLY A 161 8.88 0.27 -8.36
N MET A 162 8.52 1.36 -9.04
CA MET A 162 7.14 1.87 -9.09
C MET A 162 6.32 1.04 -10.08
N PHE A 163 5.07 0.75 -9.72
CA PHE A 163 4.13 0.12 -10.64
C PHE A 163 2.71 0.64 -10.41
N GLU A 164 2.00 0.85 -11.51
CA GLU A 164 0.60 1.23 -11.50
C GLU A 164 -0.26 0.03 -11.06
N LEU A 165 -1.17 0.26 -10.12
CA LEU A 165 -2.08 -0.75 -9.58
C LEU A 165 -3.47 -0.68 -10.18
N ALA A 166 -3.99 0.54 -10.32
CA ALA A 166 -5.35 0.80 -10.74
C ALA A 166 -5.48 2.24 -11.22
N LYS A 167 -6.58 2.54 -11.89
CA LYS A 167 -6.96 3.89 -12.29
C LYS A 167 -8.32 4.23 -11.70
N LEU A 168 -8.39 5.29 -10.92
CA LEU A 168 -9.66 5.87 -10.49
C LEU A 168 -10.15 6.81 -11.58
N ARG A 169 -11.39 6.63 -12.04
CA ARG A 169 -12.00 7.46 -13.06
C ARG A 169 -13.20 8.19 -12.46
N PHE A 170 -13.24 9.49 -12.66
CA PHE A 170 -14.35 10.35 -12.24
C PHE A 170 -14.78 11.20 -13.43
N GLU A 171 -16.05 11.61 -13.45
CA GLU A 171 -16.53 12.61 -14.40
C GLU A 171 -15.78 13.93 -14.17
N ASN A 172 -15.42 14.61 -15.25
CA ASN A 172 -14.76 15.89 -15.13
C ASN A 172 -15.80 16.94 -14.66
N PRO A 173 -15.64 17.55 -13.48
CA PRO A 173 -16.59 18.55 -13.00
C PRO A 173 -16.61 19.82 -13.87
N PHE A 174 -15.68 19.97 -14.82
CA PHE A 174 -15.61 21.08 -15.76
C PHE A 174 -16.04 20.73 -17.19
N SER A 175 -16.45 19.49 -17.47
CA SER A 175 -16.86 19.08 -18.83
C SER A 175 -18.33 19.37 -19.14
N SER A 176 -19.12 19.90 -18.20
CA SER A 176 -20.45 20.42 -18.51
C SER A 176 -20.33 21.75 -19.25
N THR A 177 -20.45 21.69 -20.58
CA THR A 177 -21.14 22.74 -21.33
C THR A 177 -22.58 22.79 -20.84
N ASP A 178 -22.84 23.56 -19.78
CA ASP A 178 -24.12 24.26 -19.72
C ASP A 178 -24.06 25.28 -20.87
N ASP A 179 -24.66 24.89 -21.99
CA ASP A 179 -24.96 25.75 -23.10
C ASP A 179 -25.78 26.93 -22.56
N PHE A 180 -25.15 28.10 -22.44
CA PHE A 180 -25.87 29.34 -22.22
C PHE A 180 -26.63 29.67 -23.51
N GLU A 181 -27.96 29.52 -23.46
CA GLU A 181 -28.95 30.19 -24.33
C GLU A 181 -28.69 31.70 -24.43
#